data_AF-A0A8J8WD25-F1
#
_entry.id   AF-A0A8J8WD25-F1
#
_cell.length_a   1.000
_cell.length_b   1.000
_cell.length_c   1.000
_cell.angle_alpha   90.00
_cell.angle_beta   90.00
_cell.angle_gamma   90.00
#
_symmetry.space_group_name_H-M   'P 1'
#
loop_
_entity.id
_entity.type
_entity.pdbx_description
1 polymer ?
#
loop_
_entity_poly.entity_id
_entity_poly.type
_entity_poly.pdbx_seq_one_letter_code
_entity_poly.pdbx_strand_id
1 'polypeptide(L)'
;MNDKPSSSDSPRGVFLVSYARTTSNLLCKILALDEQPRAFSNPSSGYYFRPAFLPHWVTGKTYRPIGEISAKETQERQECFQKSYEDLERDARSAREQGKIHFFKEHALWISNPAAIAEWMGEPNLHPPSVFRVHPVGDSGLEKAPSSTWSPENQTVMSDQVLQKWRLVFLVRHPALAFPSYYRASLAVRSHQALHDSEMEPLLRASLTLRWSRFLYDWACKTDPHPLMLDADDVILNKAALAQFCTDIGLDASRLRFQWESTADTGAQEGNPPSKQEQQTKDEDEDKDKFRTSFHKIFGSTLLKSSGVMKTKSQSDVDIATEAAKWKSEFGVDMADLMEKCVRDAMPDYEYLYAKRSYANLAGENV
;
A
#
# COMPACT_ATOMS: atom_id res chain seq x y z
N MET A 1 -21.91 20.20 -36.31
CA MET A 1 -22.35 19.84 -34.95
C MET A 1 -21.88 18.42 -34.69
N ASN A 2 -20.74 18.28 -34.02
CA ASN A 2 -20.21 16.98 -33.60
C ASN A 2 -20.29 16.96 -32.07
N ASP A 3 -21.33 16.32 -31.54
CA ASP A 3 -21.39 16.01 -30.13
C ASP A 3 -20.33 14.96 -29.81
N LYS A 4 -19.27 15.39 -29.11
CA LYS A 4 -18.39 14.46 -28.40
C LYS A 4 -19.19 13.88 -27.23
N PRO A 5 -19.13 12.56 -26.97
CA PRO A 5 -19.70 12.00 -25.76
C PRO A 5 -19.05 12.64 -24.53
N SER A 6 -19.88 13.04 -23.57
CA SER A 6 -19.47 13.61 -22.28
C SER A 6 -18.47 12.71 -21.56
N SER A 7 -17.33 13.26 -21.16
CA SER A 7 -16.16 12.56 -20.62
C SER A 7 -16.29 12.14 -19.14
N SER A 8 -17.38 11.49 -18.72
CA SER A 8 -17.58 11.11 -17.32
C SER A 8 -16.90 9.81 -16.88
N ASP A 9 -16.48 8.95 -17.82
CA ASP A 9 -16.23 7.52 -17.51
C ASP A 9 -14.76 7.08 -17.56
N SER A 10 -13.81 8.00 -17.79
CA SER A 10 -12.38 7.63 -17.72
C SER A 10 -11.89 7.67 -16.27
N PRO A 11 -11.12 6.65 -15.80
CA PRO A 11 -10.50 6.69 -14.48
C PRO A 11 -9.74 7.99 -14.22
N ARG A 12 -9.91 8.55 -13.02
CA ARG A 12 -9.30 9.80 -12.54
C ARG A 12 -7.79 9.68 -12.33
N GLY A 13 -7.26 8.46 -12.27
CA GLY A 13 -5.86 8.19 -11.99
C GLY A 13 -5.59 6.70 -11.79
N VAL A 14 -4.39 6.41 -11.27
CA VAL A 14 -3.87 5.06 -11.03
C VAL A 14 -3.80 4.82 -9.53
N PHE A 15 -4.43 3.73 -9.09
CA PHE A 15 -4.35 3.23 -7.73
C PHE A 15 -3.54 1.92 -7.70
N LEU A 16 -2.29 2.00 -7.25
CA LEU A 16 -1.48 0.80 -7.00
C LEU A 16 -1.83 0.16 -5.65
N VAL A 17 -2.59 -0.92 -5.71
CA VAL A 17 -2.87 -1.83 -4.60
C VAL A 17 -1.70 -2.78 -4.42
N SER A 18 -1.17 -2.82 -3.21
CA SER A 18 -0.07 -3.71 -2.83
C SER A 18 -0.31 -4.29 -1.44
N TYR A 19 0.67 -5.01 -0.90
CA TYR A 19 0.79 -5.26 0.53
C TYR A 19 2.25 -5.08 0.96
N ALA A 20 2.52 -5.17 2.26
CA ALA A 20 3.84 -4.88 2.78
C ALA A 20 4.91 -5.79 2.14
N ARG A 21 6.06 -5.18 1.79
CA ARG A 21 7.25 -5.87 1.26
C ARG A 21 7.12 -6.49 -0.14
N THR A 22 6.15 -6.03 -0.93
CA THR A 22 5.91 -6.40 -2.34
C THR A 22 6.82 -5.74 -3.36
N THR A 23 7.77 -4.90 -2.95
CA THR A 23 8.58 -4.02 -3.83
C THR A 23 7.86 -2.79 -4.39
N SER A 24 6.71 -2.39 -3.86
CA SER A 24 6.00 -1.19 -4.32
C SER A 24 6.82 0.11 -4.23
N ASN A 25 7.71 0.25 -3.24
CA ASN A 25 8.63 1.40 -3.16
C ASN A 25 9.69 1.37 -4.28
N LEU A 26 10.17 0.17 -4.63
CA LEU A 26 11.10 -0.01 -5.74
C LEU A 26 10.41 0.35 -7.06
N LEU A 27 9.17 -0.13 -7.28
CA LEU A 27 8.39 0.22 -8.47
C LEU A 27 8.21 1.75 -8.59
N CYS A 28 7.79 2.44 -7.53
CA CYS A 28 7.65 3.90 -7.55
C CYS A 28 8.99 4.62 -7.87
N LYS A 29 10.11 4.11 -7.35
CA LYS A 29 11.45 4.65 -7.65
C LYS A 29 11.84 4.41 -9.10
N ILE A 30 11.47 3.27 -9.69
CA ILE A 30 11.71 2.96 -11.10
C ILE A 30 10.84 3.84 -12.00
N LEU A 31 9.58 4.07 -11.64
CA LEU A 31 8.67 4.94 -12.40
C LEU A 31 9.09 6.41 -12.42
N ALA A 32 9.97 6.83 -11.47
CA ALA A 32 10.46 8.19 -11.34
C ALA A 32 9.32 9.22 -11.36
N LEU A 33 8.29 9.01 -10.52
CA LEU A 33 7.04 9.77 -10.55
C LEU A 33 7.22 11.30 -10.43
N ASP A 34 8.30 11.74 -9.79
CA ASP A 34 8.72 13.13 -9.66
C ASP A 34 9.28 13.74 -10.96
N GLU A 35 9.80 12.91 -11.85
CA GLU A 35 10.30 13.31 -13.18
C GLU A 35 9.28 13.09 -14.30
N GLN A 36 8.15 12.45 -14.00
CA GLN A 36 7.07 12.23 -14.96
C GLN A 36 6.34 13.56 -15.24
N PRO A 37 6.38 14.09 -16.48
CA PRO A 37 5.86 15.43 -16.78
C PRO A 37 4.34 15.54 -16.60
N ARG A 38 3.64 14.41 -16.68
CA ARG A 38 2.17 14.32 -16.64
C ARG A 38 1.66 13.48 -15.48
N ALA A 39 2.46 13.27 -14.44
CA ALA A 39 2.02 12.56 -13.25
C ALA A 39 2.10 13.45 -12.01
N PHE A 40 1.28 13.11 -11.01
CA PHE A 40 1.42 13.62 -9.66
C PHE A 40 1.33 12.44 -8.70
N SER A 41 2.23 12.39 -7.74
CA SER A 41 2.12 11.54 -6.56
C SER A 41 2.52 12.34 -5.34
N ASN A 42 1.90 12.06 -4.20
CA ASN A 42 2.18 12.79 -2.97
C ASN A 42 3.63 12.52 -2.48
N PRO A 43 4.23 13.43 -1.69
CA PRO A 43 5.58 13.24 -1.14
C PRO A 43 5.66 12.11 -0.11
N SER A 44 4.53 11.58 0.36
CA SER A 44 4.42 10.44 1.29
C SER A 44 4.55 9.09 0.57
N SER A 45 5.39 9.03 -0.47
CA SER A 45 5.57 7.85 -1.35
C SER A 45 4.26 7.34 -1.95
N GLY A 46 3.28 8.22 -2.18
CA GLY A 46 1.95 7.86 -2.70
C GLY A 46 0.96 7.30 -1.68
N TYR A 47 1.31 7.19 -0.39
CA TYR A 47 0.39 6.71 0.66
C TYR A 47 -0.41 7.85 1.28
N TYR A 48 -1.73 7.68 1.38
CA TYR A 48 -2.70 8.55 2.05
C TYR A 48 -3.23 7.94 3.35
N PHE A 49 -3.54 6.64 3.38
CA PHE A 49 -4.25 5.98 4.49
C PHE A 49 -3.34 5.44 5.61
N ARG A 50 -2.02 5.62 5.48
CA ARG A 50 -1.05 5.27 6.52
C ARG A 50 -1.40 5.82 7.92
N PRO A 51 -1.84 7.10 8.09
CA PRO A 51 -2.21 7.63 9.40
C PRO A 51 -3.42 6.92 10.02
N ALA A 52 -4.38 6.47 9.19
CA ALA A 52 -5.57 5.77 9.65
C ALA A 52 -5.28 4.31 10.07
N PHE A 53 -4.33 3.65 9.38
CA PHE A 53 -3.98 2.25 9.67
C PHE A 53 -3.06 2.08 10.90
N LEU A 54 -2.17 3.03 11.16
CA LEU A 54 -1.29 3.02 12.34
C LEU A 54 -1.68 4.15 13.30
N PRO A 55 -2.86 4.07 13.94
CA PRO A 55 -3.42 5.19 14.71
C PRO A 55 -2.58 5.54 15.93
N HIS A 56 -1.72 4.63 16.44
CA HIS A 56 -0.74 4.99 17.48
C HIS A 56 0.11 6.20 17.03
N TRP A 57 0.44 6.31 15.74
CA TRP A 57 1.24 7.41 15.21
C TRP A 57 0.55 8.77 15.32
N VAL A 58 -0.78 8.77 15.31
CA VAL A 58 -1.60 9.98 15.35
C VAL A 58 -2.07 10.26 16.78
N THR A 59 -2.51 9.22 17.48
CA THR A 59 -3.24 9.27 18.76
C THR A 59 -2.41 8.88 19.98
N GLY A 60 -1.24 8.27 19.80
CA GLY A 60 -0.40 7.73 20.88
C GLY A 60 -0.95 6.49 21.59
N LYS A 61 -2.11 5.96 21.14
CA LYS A 61 -2.78 4.80 21.76
C LYS A 61 -2.29 3.49 21.17
N THR A 62 -1.99 2.51 22.02
CA THR A 62 -1.64 1.15 21.61
C THR A 62 -2.83 0.43 20.98
N TYR A 63 -2.52 -0.57 20.15
CA TYR A 63 -3.52 -1.47 19.59
C TYR A 63 -4.45 -2.06 20.66
N ARG A 64 -5.75 -1.98 20.39
CA ARG A 64 -6.82 -2.71 21.09
C ARG A 64 -7.77 -3.33 20.06
N PRO A 65 -8.29 -4.54 20.34
CA PRO A 65 -9.34 -5.15 19.52
C PRO A 65 -10.51 -4.19 19.31
N ILE A 66 -11.14 -4.24 18.14
CA ILE A 66 -12.18 -3.27 17.79
C ILE A 66 -13.39 -3.36 18.71
N GLY A 67 -13.76 -4.54 19.18
CA GLY A 67 -14.83 -4.68 20.16
C GLY A 67 -14.53 -4.02 21.51
N GLU A 68 -13.30 -3.62 21.78
CA GLU A 68 -12.89 -3.03 23.06
C GLU A 68 -12.66 -1.51 22.99
N ILE A 69 -12.74 -0.90 21.79
CA ILE A 69 -12.59 0.55 21.64
C ILE A 69 -13.90 1.28 21.90
N SER A 70 -13.79 2.44 22.55
CA SER A 70 -14.94 3.29 22.88
C SER A 70 -15.56 3.94 21.65
N ALA A 71 -16.79 4.44 21.76
CA ALA A 71 -17.43 5.22 20.68
C ALA A 71 -16.60 6.43 20.24
N LYS A 72 -15.90 7.09 21.18
CA LYS A 72 -14.99 8.20 20.88
C LYS A 72 -13.80 7.73 20.03
N GLU A 73 -13.20 6.59 20.35
CA GLU A 73 -12.08 6.05 19.58
C GLU A 73 -12.48 5.53 18.21
N THR A 74 -13.68 4.96 18.11
CA THR A 74 -14.29 4.60 16.83
C THR A 74 -14.46 5.83 15.96
N GLN A 75 -14.97 6.94 16.53
CA GLN A 75 -15.11 8.21 15.83
C GLN A 75 -13.75 8.80 15.41
N GLU A 76 -12.77 8.87 16.32
CA GLU A 76 -11.40 9.34 16.01
C GLU A 76 -10.79 8.56 14.84
N ARG A 77 -11.00 7.24 14.80
CA ARG A 77 -10.53 6.39 13.70
C ARG A 77 -11.27 6.67 12.39
N GLN A 78 -12.59 6.85 12.43
CA GLN A 78 -13.40 7.22 11.25
C GLN A 78 -12.94 8.57 10.69
N GLU A 79 -12.71 9.56 11.55
CA GLU A 79 -12.22 10.90 11.17
C GLU A 79 -10.84 10.81 10.49
N CYS A 80 -9.96 9.93 10.96
CA CYS A 80 -8.67 9.68 10.30
C CYS A 80 -8.84 9.08 8.89
N PHE A 81 -9.75 8.12 8.71
CA PHE A 81 -10.08 7.58 7.38
C PHE A 81 -10.68 8.66 6.46
N GLN A 82 -11.62 9.45 6.99
CA GLN A 82 -12.28 10.51 6.25
C GLN A 82 -11.28 11.57 5.78
N LYS A 83 -10.40 12.05 6.67
CA LYS A 83 -9.35 13.00 6.34
C LYS A 83 -8.40 12.45 5.27
N SER A 84 -7.99 11.19 5.40
CA SER A 84 -7.11 10.54 4.41
C SER A 84 -7.77 10.50 3.01
N TYR A 85 -9.07 10.23 2.95
CA TYR A 85 -9.84 10.24 1.72
C TYR A 85 -10.04 11.65 1.15
N GLU A 86 -10.30 12.64 1.99
CA GLU A 86 -10.42 14.06 1.59
C GLU A 86 -9.10 14.60 1.02
N ASP A 87 -7.98 14.24 1.64
CA ASP A 87 -6.64 14.57 1.14
C ASP A 87 -6.39 13.96 -0.25
N LEU A 88 -6.77 12.68 -0.44
CA LEU A 88 -6.68 12.00 -1.73
C LEU A 88 -7.52 12.71 -2.81
N GLU A 89 -8.80 12.98 -2.53
CA GLU A 89 -9.70 13.62 -3.50
C GLU A 89 -9.25 15.06 -3.83
N ARG A 90 -8.76 15.82 -2.84
CA ARG A 90 -8.21 17.18 -3.06
C ARG A 90 -7.04 17.13 -4.04
N ASP A 91 -6.06 16.28 -3.77
CA ASP A 91 -4.85 16.19 -4.58
C ASP A 91 -5.15 15.62 -5.98
N ALA A 92 -6.14 14.72 -6.08
CA ALA A 92 -6.62 14.19 -7.35
C ALA A 92 -7.33 15.24 -8.20
N ARG A 93 -8.16 16.09 -7.58
CA ARG A 93 -8.78 17.23 -8.25
C ARG A 93 -7.71 18.18 -8.77
N SER A 94 -6.73 18.54 -7.94
CA SER A 94 -5.63 19.43 -8.34
C SER A 94 -4.79 18.84 -9.48
N ALA A 95 -4.47 17.54 -9.44
CA ALA A 95 -3.75 16.86 -10.51
C ALA A 95 -4.55 16.89 -11.83
N ARG A 96 -5.86 16.63 -11.77
CA ARG A 96 -6.75 16.67 -12.94
C ARG A 96 -6.85 18.07 -13.55
N GLU A 97 -6.99 19.10 -12.73
CA GLU A 97 -7.00 20.51 -13.17
C GLU A 97 -5.70 20.89 -13.90
N GLN A 98 -4.57 20.29 -13.50
CA GLN A 98 -3.28 20.45 -14.16
C GLN A 98 -3.07 19.50 -15.36
N GLY A 99 -4.06 18.68 -15.73
CA GLY A 99 -3.96 17.70 -16.81
C GLY A 99 -2.99 16.54 -16.53
N LYS A 100 -2.72 16.27 -15.25
CA LYS A 100 -1.84 15.20 -14.76
C LYS A 100 -2.63 13.96 -14.34
N ILE A 101 -1.99 12.81 -14.48
CA ILE A 101 -2.41 11.52 -13.94
C ILE A 101 -2.10 11.52 -12.45
N HIS A 102 -3.12 11.39 -11.61
CA HIS A 102 -2.89 11.18 -10.19
C HIS A 102 -2.49 9.72 -9.95
N PHE A 103 -1.30 9.49 -9.40
CA PHE A 103 -0.79 8.17 -9.03
C PHE A 103 -0.65 8.09 -7.51
N PHE A 104 -1.31 7.11 -6.90
CA PHE A 104 -1.16 6.82 -5.48
C PHE A 104 -1.09 5.32 -5.26
N LYS A 105 -0.68 4.91 -4.06
CA LYS A 105 -0.60 3.52 -3.68
C LYS A 105 -1.00 3.29 -2.25
N GLU A 106 -1.53 2.11 -1.99
CA GLU A 106 -1.86 1.68 -0.63
C GLU A 106 -1.50 0.21 -0.45
N HIS A 107 -1.32 -0.17 0.80
CA HIS A 107 -1.46 -1.57 1.17
C HIS A 107 -2.96 -1.90 1.31
N ALA A 108 -3.43 -2.99 0.73
CA ALA A 108 -4.85 -3.36 0.75
C ALA A 108 -5.40 -3.40 2.19
N LEU A 109 -4.59 -3.88 3.14
CA LEU A 109 -4.90 -3.87 4.56
C LEU A 109 -5.14 -2.45 5.13
N TRP A 110 -4.42 -1.42 4.65
CA TRP A 110 -4.50 -0.06 5.19
C TRP A 110 -5.82 0.64 4.87
N ILE A 111 -6.49 0.21 3.81
CA ILE A 111 -7.82 0.69 3.42
C ILE A 111 -8.93 -0.30 3.75
N SER A 112 -8.59 -1.47 4.31
CA SER A 112 -9.58 -2.48 4.70
C SER A 112 -10.40 -1.98 5.89
N ASN A 113 -11.69 -2.31 5.90
CA ASN A 113 -12.60 -1.88 6.93
C ASN A 113 -12.18 -2.53 8.26
N PRO A 114 -11.95 -1.73 9.32
CA PRO A 114 -11.58 -2.26 10.62
C PRO A 114 -12.51 -3.38 11.10
N ALA A 115 -13.84 -3.24 10.95
CA ALA A 115 -14.80 -4.26 11.33
C ALA A 115 -14.58 -5.62 10.62
N ALA A 116 -14.20 -5.58 9.33
CA ALA A 116 -13.89 -6.79 8.56
C ALA A 116 -12.57 -7.43 9.02
N ILE A 117 -11.58 -6.61 9.39
CA ILE A 117 -10.32 -7.09 9.97
C ILE A 117 -10.59 -7.79 11.30
N ALA A 118 -11.39 -7.20 12.20
CA ALA A 118 -11.74 -7.79 13.48
C ALA A 118 -12.51 -9.12 13.32
N GLU A 119 -13.48 -9.17 12.41
CA GLU A 119 -14.22 -10.41 12.08
C GLU A 119 -13.26 -11.51 11.60
N TRP A 120 -12.34 -11.19 10.68
CA TRP A 120 -11.33 -12.13 10.19
C TRP A 120 -10.39 -12.62 11.30
N MET A 121 -10.00 -11.75 12.23
CA MET A 121 -9.13 -12.11 13.36
C MET A 121 -9.87 -12.89 14.44
N GLY A 122 -11.19 -13.08 14.32
CA GLY A 122 -12.01 -13.72 15.35
C GLY A 122 -12.13 -12.87 16.62
N GLU A 123 -11.98 -11.56 16.50
CA GLU A 123 -12.09 -10.63 17.62
C GLU A 123 -13.54 -10.26 17.88
N PRO A 124 -13.88 -9.90 19.14
CA PRO A 124 -15.14 -9.25 19.42
C PRO A 124 -15.29 -8.02 18.52
N ASN A 125 -16.43 -7.87 17.86
CA ASN A 125 -16.75 -6.69 17.08
C ASN A 125 -18.08 -6.11 17.54
N LEU A 126 -18.02 -4.95 18.21
CA LEU A 126 -19.19 -4.22 18.68
C LEU A 126 -19.60 -3.08 17.72
N HIS A 127 -18.83 -2.86 16.66
CA HIS A 127 -18.98 -1.71 15.76
C HIS A 127 -19.28 -2.18 14.33
N PRO A 128 -20.45 -1.85 13.75
CA PRO A 128 -20.78 -2.33 12.41
C PRO A 128 -19.85 -1.69 11.37
N PRO A 129 -19.57 -2.34 10.22
CA PRO A 129 -18.68 -1.80 9.19
C PRO A 129 -19.03 -0.37 8.74
N SER A 130 -20.31 0.03 8.83
CA SER A 130 -20.78 1.35 8.46
C SER A 130 -20.11 2.49 9.22
N VAL A 131 -19.65 2.27 10.46
CA VAL A 131 -19.04 3.34 11.28
C VAL A 131 -17.64 3.73 10.81
N PHE A 132 -16.97 2.89 10.01
CA PHE A 132 -15.62 3.16 9.54
C PHE A 132 -15.57 3.61 8.07
N ARG A 133 -16.71 3.68 7.41
CA ARG A 133 -16.79 4.04 5.98
C ARG A 133 -16.48 5.52 5.80
N VAL A 134 -15.80 5.84 4.71
CA VAL A 134 -15.63 7.24 4.27
C VAL A 134 -16.86 7.69 3.51
N HIS A 135 -17.16 8.98 3.63
CA HIS A 135 -18.26 9.64 2.95
C HIS A 135 -17.74 10.36 1.70
N PRO A 136 -18.38 10.17 0.53
CA PRO A 136 -17.99 10.86 -0.69
C PRO A 136 -17.98 12.39 -0.51
N VAL A 137 -16.90 13.04 -0.92
CA VAL A 137 -16.83 14.50 -1.05
C VAL A 137 -17.54 14.89 -2.35
N GLY A 138 -18.63 15.66 -2.26
CA GLY A 138 -19.31 16.19 -3.46
C GLY A 138 -18.44 17.22 -4.18
N ASP A 139 -18.53 17.30 -5.51
CA ASP A 139 -17.83 18.33 -6.31
C ASP A 139 -18.46 19.73 -6.14
N SER A 140 -19.66 19.80 -5.56
CA SER A 140 -20.25 21.00 -4.96
C SER A 140 -21.17 20.53 -3.84
N GLY A 141 -21.14 21.18 -2.66
CA GLY A 141 -21.81 20.74 -1.44
C GLY A 141 -23.35 20.70 -1.45
N LEU A 142 -23.98 20.47 -2.60
CA LEU A 142 -25.44 20.49 -2.82
C LEU A 142 -25.96 19.30 -3.62
N GLU A 143 -25.12 18.43 -4.18
CA GLU A 143 -25.61 17.22 -4.84
C GLU A 143 -25.76 16.07 -3.85
N LYS A 144 -26.97 15.48 -3.84
CA LYS A 144 -27.29 14.27 -3.07
C LYS A 144 -26.27 13.21 -3.44
N ALA A 145 -25.40 12.83 -2.51
CA ALA A 145 -24.34 11.85 -2.77
C ALA A 145 -24.97 10.62 -3.44
N PRO A 146 -24.42 10.13 -4.57
CA PRO A 146 -24.92 8.92 -5.20
C PRO A 146 -24.98 7.80 -4.17
N SER A 147 -25.98 6.93 -4.28
CA SER A 147 -26.16 5.81 -3.35
C SER A 147 -24.85 5.03 -3.25
N SER A 148 -24.20 5.10 -2.09
CA SER A 148 -22.92 4.43 -1.88
C SER A 148 -23.17 2.96 -1.57
N THR A 149 -22.61 2.07 -2.39
CA THR A 149 -22.72 0.62 -2.21
C THR A 149 -21.39 0.03 -1.78
N TRP A 150 -21.48 -1.09 -1.06
CA TRP A 150 -20.34 -1.93 -0.71
C TRP A 150 -20.70 -3.36 -1.11
N SER A 151 -20.21 -3.78 -2.25
CA SER A 151 -20.35 -5.16 -2.71
C SER A 151 -19.69 -6.12 -1.71
N PRO A 152 -20.11 -7.40 -1.63
CA PRO A 152 -19.56 -8.35 -0.65
C PRO A 152 -18.03 -8.50 -0.65
N GLU A 153 -17.39 -8.32 -1.79
CA GLU A 153 -15.94 -8.39 -1.99
C GLU A 153 -15.24 -7.06 -1.66
N ASN A 154 -15.99 -5.95 -1.61
CA ASN A 154 -15.48 -4.65 -1.16
C ASN A 154 -15.44 -4.62 0.38
N GLN A 155 -14.37 -5.17 0.93
CA GLN A 155 -14.07 -5.15 2.36
C GLN A 155 -13.37 -3.84 2.78
N THR A 156 -13.41 -2.77 1.98
CA THR A 156 -12.69 -1.51 2.24
C THR A 156 -13.57 -0.47 2.94
N VAL A 157 -12.95 0.60 3.44
CA VAL A 157 -13.67 1.79 3.94
C VAL A 157 -14.30 2.62 2.82
N MET A 158 -13.87 2.43 1.56
CA MET A 158 -14.33 3.16 0.38
C MET A 158 -15.50 2.44 -0.30
N SER A 159 -16.48 3.17 -0.81
CA SER A 159 -17.60 2.58 -1.56
C SER A 159 -17.15 2.07 -2.93
N ASP A 160 -17.99 1.25 -3.56
CA ASP A 160 -17.76 0.76 -4.92
C ASP A 160 -17.59 1.94 -5.89
N GLN A 161 -18.39 2.99 -5.74
CA GLN A 161 -18.34 4.20 -6.57
C GLN A 161 -17.04 4.98 -6.36
N VAL A 162 -16.50 5.00 -5.13
CA VAL A 162 -15.21 5.65 -4.86
C VAL A 162 -14.08 4.87 -5.51
N LEU A 163 -14.08 3.55 -5.38
CA LEU A 163 -13.04 2.70 -5.98
C LEU A 163 -13.10 2.74 -7.52
N GLN A 164 -14.29 2.78 -8.12
CA GLN A 164 -14.50 2.87 -9.58
C GLN A 164 -13.96 4.15 -10.23
N LYS A 165 -13.67 5.19 -9.44
CA LYS A 165 -12.99 6.39 -9.94
C LYS A 165 -11.57 6.10 -10.42
N TRP A 166 -10.96 4.99 -10.02
CA TRP A 166 -9.55 4.72 -10.20
C TRP A 166 -9.30 3.50 -11.08
N ARG A 167 -8.19 3.53 -11.81
CA ARG A 167 -7.67 2.33 -12.43
C ARG A 167 -6.85 1.58 -11.39
N LEU A 168 -7.39 0.47 -10.90
CA LEU A 168 -6.70 -0.38 -9.93
C LEU A 168 -5.61 -1.18 -10.64
N VAL A 169 -4.43 -1.15 -10.04
CA VAL A 169 -3.25 -1.94 -10.42
C VAL A 169 -2.82 -2.72 -9.20
N PHE A 170 -2.49 -3.99 -9.35
CA PHE A 170 -2.10 -4.86 -8.26
C PHE A 170 -0.63 -5.23 -8.36
N LEU A 171 0.06 -5.26 -7.22
CA LEU A 171 1.43 -5.76 -7.09
C LEU A 171 1.50 -6.78 -5.97
N VAL A 172 1.85 -8.02 -6.32
CA VAL A 172 2.02 -9.14 -5.39
C VAL A 172 3.47 -9.61 -5.32
N ARG A 173 3.77 -10.48 -4.37
CA ARG A 173 5.07 -11.13 -4.24
C ARG A 173 4.90 -12.52 -3.64
N HIS A 174 5.84 -13.42 -3.88
CA HIS A 174 5.81 -14.71 -3.18
C HIS A 174 5.77 -14.52 -1.64
N PRO A 175 4.80 -15.09 -0.91
CA PRO A 175 4.61 -14.84 0.52
C PRO A 175 5.82 -15.27 1.36
N ALA A 176 6.50 -16.36 0.99
CA ALA A 176 7.75 -16.79 1.63
C ALA A 176 8.90 -15.76 1.54
N LEU A 177 8.83 -14.78 0.63
CA LEU A 177 9.80 -13.67 0.55
C LEU A 177 9.29 -12.43 1.28
N ALA A 178 8.00 -12.12 1.12
CA ALA A 178 7.40 -10.92 1.67
C ALA A 178 7.20 -11.00 3.19
N PHE A 179 6.67 -12.11 3.71
CA PHE A 179 6.27 -12.27 5.10
C PHE A 179 7.47 -12.29 6.08
N PRO A 180 8.53 -13.07 5.86
CA PRO A 180 9.73 -12.99 6.70
C PRO A 180 10.39 -11.62 6.62
N SER A 181 10.40 -10.98 5.45
CA SER A 181 10.92 -9.63 5.32
C SER A 181 10.09 -8.61 6.09
N TYR A 182 8.77 -8.81 6.19
CA TYR A 182 7.88 -7.94 6.96
C TYR A 182 8.17 -8.12 8.45
N TYR A 183 8.25 -9.36 8.91
CA TYR A 183 8.57 -9.67 10.30
C TYR A 183 9.92 -9.09 10.74
N ARG A 184 10.98 -9.23 9.94
CA ARG A 184 12.29 -8.58 10.22
C ARG A 184 12.17 -7.06 10.35
N ALA A 185 11.38 -6.41 9.49
CA ALA A 185 11.17 -4.97 9.57
C ALA A 185 10.38 -4.59 10.83
N SER A 186 9.35 -5.35 11.18
CA SER A 186 8.57 -5.16 12.41
C SER A 186 9.43 -5.35 13.67
N LEU A 187 10.34 -6.34 13.69
CA LEU A 187 11.31 -6.52 14.76
C LEU A 187 12.25 -5.33 14.89
N ALA A 188 12.74 -4.80 13.77
CA ALA A 188 13.61 -3.62 13.77
C ALA A 188 12.87 -2.36 14.25
N VAL A 189 11.58 -2.19 13.91
CA VAL A 189 10.75 -1.09 14.44
C VAL A 189 10.58 -1.25 15.95
N ARG A 190 10.24 -2.46 16.40
CA ARG A 190 10.11 -2.77 17.82
C ARG A 190 11.40 -2.50 18.60
N SER A 191 12.56 -2.85 18.06
CA SER A 191 13.85 -2.59 18.74
C SER A 191 14.16 -1.11 18.91
N HIS A 192 13.54 -0.24 18.10
CA HIS A 192 13.60 1.21 18.24
C HIS A 192 12.45 1.76 19.11
N GLN A 193 11.77 0.89 19.87
CA GLN A 193 10.60 1.22 20.71
C GLN A 193 9.45 1.85 19.93
N ALA A 194 9.43 1.61 18.63
CA ALA A 194 8.47 2.19 17.71
C ALA A 194 7.24 1.27 17.48
N LEU A 195 7.20 0.10 18.09
CA LEU A 195 6.04 -0.80 18.04
C LEU A 195 5.88 -1.42 19.42
N HIS A 196 4.70 -1.30 20.02
CA HIS A 196 4.47 -1.88 21.34
C HIS A 196 4.25 -3.40 21.23
N ASP A 197 4.68 -4.17 22.24
CA ASP A 197 4.66 -5.65 22.18
C ASP A 197 3.24 -6.20 21.96
N SER A 198 2.23 -5.56 22.55
CA SER A 198 0.81 -5.93 22.37
C SER A 198 0.29 -5.71 20.93
N GLU A 199 1.00 -4.95 20.10
CA GLU A 199 0.59 -4.66 18.72
C GLU A 199 1.21 -5.62 17.71
N MET A 200 2.30 -6.30 18.09
CA MET A 200 3.10 -7.10 17.17
C MET A 200 2.29 -8.27 16.61
N GLU A 201 1.70 -9.08 17.50
CA GLU A 201 0.96 -10.28 17.11
C GLU A 201 -0.30 -9.95 16.27
N PRO A 202 -1.17 -9.00 16.67
CA PRO A 202 -2.34 -8.66 15.87
C PRO A 202 -1.97 -8.07 14.51
N LEU A 203 -0.93 -7.23 14.47
CA LEU A 203 -0.43 -6.65 13.22
C LEU A 203 0.12 -7.73 12.27
N LEU A 204 0.86 -8.73 12.79
CA LEU A 204 1.29 -9.86 11.97
C LEU A 204 0.09 -10.65 11.47
N ARG A 205 -0.87 -11.00 12.32
CA ARG A 205 -2.04 -11.78 11.90
C ARG A 205 -2.86 -11.07 10.82
N ALA A 206 -3.01 -9.75 10.91
CA ALA A 206 -3.68 -8.96 9.89
C ALA A 206 -2.86 -8.83 8.58
N SER A 207 -1.52 -8.88 8.66
CA SER A 207 -0.60 -8.60 7.55
C SER A 207 -0.08 -9.83 6.81
N LEU A 208 0.07 -10.98 7.49
CA LEU A 208 0.63 -12.22 6.92
C LEU A 208 -0.44 -13.02 6.15
N THR A 209 -1.12 -12.34 5.21
CA THR A 209 -2.15 -12.90 4.35
C THR A 209 -2.26 -12.10 3.04
N LEU A 210 -2.71 -12.72 1.95
CA LEU A 210 -3.06 -12.03 0.70
C LEU A 210 -4.56 -11.76 0.56
N ARG A 211 -5.37 -12.16 1.55
CA ARG A 211 -6.84 -12.05 1.54
C ARG A 211 -7.35 -10.67 1.13
N TRP A 212 -6.77 -9.61 1.70
CA TRP A 212 -7.19 -8.22 1.43
C TRP A 212 -6.95 -7.82 -0.03
N SER A 213 -5.80 -8.20 -0.59
CA SER A 213 -5.49 -7.99 -2.00
C SER A 213 -6.40 -8.84 -2.88
N ARG A 214 -6.68 -10.09 -2.48
CA ARG A 214 -7.54 -11.00 -3.22
C ARG A 214 -8.98 -10.49 -3.33
N PHE A 215 -9.58 -10.07 -2.22
CA PHE A 215 -10.92 -9.50 -2.21
C PHE A 215 -11.05 -8.26 -3.09
N LEU A 216 -10.10 -7.33 -2.98
CA LEU A 216 -10.13 -6.12 -3.79
C LEU A 216 -9.88 -6.41 -5.28
N TYR A 217 -9.09 -7.44 -5.61
CA TYR A 217 -8.90 -7.90 -6.99
C TYR A 217 -10.17 -8.53 -7.56
N ASP A 218 -10.82 -9.43 -6.82
CA ASP A 218 -12.08 -10.05 -7.25
C ASP A 218 -13.20 -9.01 -7.38
N TRP A 219 -13.23 -8.00 -6.50
CA TRP A 219 -14.09 -6.83 -6.66
C TRP A 219 -13.81 -6.08 -7.96
N ALA A 220 -12.54 -5.78 -8.26
CA ALA A 220 -12.15 -5.06 -9.48
C ALA A 220 -12.52 -5.82 -10.75
N CYS A 221 -12.45 -7.16 -10.71
CA CYS A 221 -12.84 -8.06 -11.80
C CYS A 221 -14.30 -7.91 -12.22
N LYS A 222 -15.17 -7.34 -11.38
CA LYS A 222 -16.58 -7.09 -11.72
C LYS A 222 -16.76 -5.99 -12.76
N THR A 223 -15.82 -5.04 -12.82
CA THR A 223 -15.87 -3.90 -13.74
C THR A 223 -14.78 -3.94 -14.80
N ASP A 224 -13.62 -4.49 -14.47
CA ASP A 224 -12.50 -4.69 -15.37
C ASP A 224 -12.10 -6.18 -15.30
N PRO A 225 -12.41 -7.01 -16.33
CA PRO A 225 -12.09 -8.44 -16.29
C PRO A 225 -10.58 -8.76 -16.19
N HIS A 226 -9.70 -7.78 -16.46
CA HIS A 226 -8.25 -7.98 -16.42
C HIS A 226 -7.55 -6.78 -15.76
N PRO A 227 -7.78 -6.51 -14.45
CA PRO A 227 -7.06 -5.47 -13.74
C PRO A 227 -5.56 -5.73 -13.84
N LEU A 228 -4.77 -4.69 -14.06
CA LEU A 228 -3.33 -4.83 -14.24
C LEU A 228 -2.69 -5.49 -13.00
N MET A 229 -1.84 -6.49 -13.23
CA MET A 229 -1.22 -7.29 -12.19
C MET A 229 0.28 -7.44 -12.47
N LEU A 230 1.08 -7.08 -11.48
CA LEU A 230 2.51 -7.30 -11.43
C LEU A 230 2.86 -8.25 -10.29
N ASP A 231 3.88 -9.07 -10.50
CA ASP A 231 4.64 -9.67 -9.40
C ASP A 231 5.94 -8.89 -9.17
N ALA A 232 6.46 -8.95 -7.94
CA ALA A 232 7.73 -8.33 -7.58
C ALA A 232 8.89 -8.73 -8.50
N ASP A 233 8.90 -9.95 -9.05
CA ASP A 233 9.91 -10.39 -10.00
C ASP A 233 9.77 -9.70 -11.36
N ASP A 234 8.55 -9.32 -11.78
CA ASP A 234 8.38 -8.46 -12.96
C ASP A 234 9.08 -7.10 -12.73
N VAL A 235 8.99 -6.56 -11.51
CA VAL A 235 9.64 -5.30 -11.11
C VAL A 235 11.17 -5.46 -11.00
N ILE A 236 11.66 -6.60 -10.52
CA ILE A 236 13.09 -6.80 -10.25
C ILE A 236 13.84 -7.22 -11.52
N LEU A 237 13.24 -8.04 -12.37
CA LEU A 237 13.92 -8.73 -13.46
C LEU A 237 13.46 -8.28 -14.86
N ASN A 238 12.25 -7.75 -15.01
CA ASN A 238 11.64 -7.57 -16.33
C ASN A 238 11.47 -6.10 -16.73
N LYS A 239 12.53 -5.50 -17.27
CA LYS A 239 12.49 -4.10 -17.74
C LYS A 239 11.45 -3.88 -18.85
N ALA A 240 11.25 -4.86 -19.74
CA ALA A 240 10.28 -4.78 -20.82
C ALA A 240 8.84 -4.73 -20.27
N ALA A 241 8.53 -5.55 -19.26
CA ALA A 241 7.26 -5.48 -18.54
C ALA A 241 7.06 -4.10 -17.89
N LEU A 242 8.09 -3.52 -17.27
CA LEU A 242 7.98 -2.18 -16.67
C LEU A 242 7.81 -1.07 -17.70
N ALA A 243 8.47 -1.16 -18.86
CA ALA A 243 8.28 -0.23 -19.97
C ALA A 243 6.84 -0.29 -20.49
N GLN A 244 6.32 -1.50 -20.75
CA GLN A 244 4.94 -1.67 -21.18
C GLN A 244 3.94 -1.22 -20.11
N PHE A 245 4.17 -1.60 -18.84
CA PHE A 245 3.36 -1.15 -17.72
C PHE A 245 3.29 0.37 -17.62
N CYS A 246 4.44 1.05 -17.71
CA CYS A 246 4.55 2.49 -17.70
C CYS A 246 3.69 3.12 -18.80
N THR A 247 3.80 2.62 -20.03
CA THR A 247 2.97 3.05 -21.16
C THR A 247 1.48 2.78 -20.91
N ASP A 248 1.12 1.59 -20.43
CA ASP A 248 -0.28 1.21 -20.20
C ASP A 248 -0.95 2.15 -19.20
N ILE A 249 -0.24 2.55 -18.13
CA ILE A 249 -0.77 3.49 -17.14
C ILE A 249 -0.66 4.98 -17.54
N GLY A 250 -0.19 5.26 -18.77
CA GLY A 250 -0.13 6.61 -19.34
C GLY A 250 1.11 7.43 -18.94
N LEU A 251 2.13 6.78 -18.39
CA LEU A 251 3.40 7.41 -18.03
C LEU A 251 4.43 7.31 -19.18
N ASP A 252 5.49 8.11 -19.10
CA ASP A 252 6.57 8.14 -20.08
C ASP A 252 7.63 7.07 -19.75
N ALA A 253 7.70 6.03 -20.57
CA ALA A 253 8.64 4.92 -20.40
C ALA A 253 10.11 5.35 -20.56
N SER A 254 10.40 6.48 -21.24
CA SER A 254 11.76 7.01 -21.34
C SER A 254 12.29 7.60 -20.02
N ARG A 255 11.40 7.82 -19.05
CA ARG A 255 11.72 8.33 -17.71
C ARG A 255 12.01 7.22 -16.71
N LEU A 256 11.91 5.94 -17.10
CA LEU A 256 12.18 4.85 -16.17
C LEU A 256 13.63 4.87 -15.68
N ARG A 257 13.82 4.73 -14.37
CA ARG A 257 15.13 4.79 -13.72
C ARG A 257 15.47 3.47 -13.04
N PHE A 258 16.57 2.85 -13.44
CA PHE A 258 17.04 1.58 -12.83
C PHE A 258 18.25 1.75 -11.92
N GLN A 259 18.78 2.97 -11.85
CA GLN A 259 19.94 3.37 -11.06
C GLN A 259 19.67 4.72 -10.40
N TRP A 260 20.26 4.92 -9.23
CA TRP A 260 20.12 6.13 -8.42
C TRP A 260 21.30 6.26 -7.46
N GLU A 261 21.47 7.45 -6.90
CA GLU A 261 22.46 7.68 -5.84
C GLU A 261 22.05 6.96 -4.56
N SER A 262 23.03 6.33 -3.90
CA SER A 262 22.83 5.69 -2.60
C SER A 262 22.95 6.74 -1.51
N THR A 263 22.10 6.67 -0.48
CA THR A 263 22.23 7.54 0.70
C THR A 263 23.49 7.21 1.53
N ALA A 264 24.20 6.12 1.21
CA ALA A 264 25.49 5.78 1.81
C ALA A 264 26.65 6.61 1.23
N ASP A 265 26.51 7.10 -0.02
CA ASP A 265 27.54 7.86 -0.72
C ASP A 265 27.45 9.36 -0.42
N THR A 266 26.25 9.84 -0.10
CA THR A 266 26.00 11.22 0.34
C THR A 266 26.09 11.29 1.86
N GLY A 267 27.28 11.56 2.40
CA GLY A 267 27.45 11.91 3.81
C GLY A 267 26.81 13.26 4.17
N ALA A 268 25.51 13.48 3.95
CA ALA A 268 24.76 14.65 4.40
C ALA A 268 23.24 14.47 4.26
N GLN A 269 22.53 15.16 5.16
CA GLN A 269 21.09 15.40 5.29
C GLN A 269 20.24 15.29 4.01
N GLU A 270 19.18 14.47 4.08
CA GLU A 270 18.14 14.35 3.05
C GLU A 270 17.38 15.67 2.84
N GLY A 271 16.93 15.86 1.60
CA GLY A 271 16.34 17.08 1.07
C GLY A 271 15.06 17.55 1.78
N ASN A 272 15.00 18.87 1.92
CA ASN A 272 13.89 19.75 2.33
C ASN A 272 12.92 19.23 3.40
N PRO A 273 12.92 19.82 4.61
CA PRO A 273 11.78 19.71 5.51
C PRO A 273 10.52 20.25 4.80
N PRO A 274 9.31 19.83 5.23
CA PRO A 274 8.08 20.44 4.74
C PRO A 274 8.21 21.97 4.84
N SER A 275 7.85 22.65 3.74
CA SER A 275 7.85 24.10 3.63
C SER A 275 7.30 24.75 4.91
N LYS A 276 8.00 25.79 5.39
CA LYS A 276 7.78 26.58 6.61
C LYS A 276 6.36 27.17 6.81
N GLN A 277 5.31 26.37 6.79
CA GLN A 277 3.94 26.80 7.10
C GLN A 277 3.26 26.00 8.21
N GLU A 278 3.88 24.94 8.72
CA GLU A 278 3.41 24.28 9.95
C GLU A 278 4.29 24.73 11.12
N GLN A 279 4.06 25.97 11.56
CA GLN A 279 4.66 26.50 12.78
C GLN A 279 3.55 26.91 13.75
N GLN A 280 2.91 25.91 14.36
CA GLN A 280 2.20 26.08 15.64
C GLN A 280 1.80 24.71 16.22
N THR A 281 2.71 24.11 16.99
CA THR A 281 2.53 23.63 18.39
C THR A 281 3.78 22.82 18.77
N LYS A 282 4.71 23.47 19.46
CA LYS A 282 5.96 22.87 19.91
C LYS A 282 5.69 22.12 21.21
N ASP A 283 5.83 20.81 21.18
CA ASP A 283 6.43 19.94 22.22
C ASP A 283 5.91 18.48 22.10
N GLU A 284 4.74 18.25 21.47
CA GLU A 284 4.20 16.89 21.22
C GLU A 284 4.54 16.31 19.82
N ASP A 285 4.97 17.16 18.87
CA ASP A 285 5.19 16.78 17.46
C ASP A 285 6.60 16.26 17.15
N GLU A 286 7.60 16.53 17.99
CA GLU A 286 8.99 16.10 17.72
C GLU A 286 9.15 14.57 17.74
N ASP A 287 8.48 13.90 18.67
CA ASP A 287 8.58 12.44 18.81
C ASP A 287 7.83 11.72 17.68
N LYS A 288 6.71 12.28 17.21
CA LYS A 288 5.97 11.79 16.04
C LYS A 288 6.79 11.91 14.76
N ASP A 289 7.52 13.01 14.57
CA ASP A 289 8.35 13.23 13.38
C ASP A 289 9.62 12.35 13.36
N LYS A 290 10.30 12.21 14.51
CA LYS A 290 11.43 11.27 14.67
C LYS A 290 11.02 9.82 14.42
N PHE A 291 9.84 9.43 14.86
CA PHE A 291 9.29 8.10 14.63
C PHE A 291 8.96 7.87 13.16
N ARG A 292 8.24 8.81 12.50
CA ARG A 292 7.88 8.70 11.06
C ARG A 292 9.12 8.53 10.21
N THR A 293 10.16 9.28 10.53
CA THR A 293 11.49 9.19 9.94
C THR A 293 12.11 7.80 10.16
N SER A 294 11.99 7.23 11.36
CA SER A 294 12.54 5.91 11.70
C SER A 294 11.80 4.77 10.99
N PHE A 295 10.48 4.78 10.94
CA PHE A 295 9.70 3.74 10.24
C PHE A 295 9.95 3.76 8.74
N HIS A 296 9.94 4.95 8.11
CA HIS A 296 10.26 5.08 6.69
C HIS A 296 11.68 4.57 6.39
N LYS A 297 12.66 4.93 7.22
CA LYS A 297 14.04 4.44 7.08
C LYS A 297 14.14 2.93 7.23
N ILE A 298 13.46 2.31 8.19
CA ILE A 298 13.52 0.85 8.39
C ILE A 298 12.90 0.12 7.20
N PHE A 299 11.66 0.46 6.85
CA PHE A 299 10.95 -0.20 5.75
C PHE A 299 11.53 0.14 4.37
N GLY A 300 12.19 1.30 4.21
CA GLY A 300 12.88 1.73 3.00
C GLY A 300 14.37 1.36 2.93
N SER A 301 14.98 0.87 4.02
CA SER A 301 16.43 0.76 4.22
C SER A 301 17.19 0.10 3.06
N THR A 302 16.65 -1.00 2.55
CA THR A 302 17.21 -1.75 1.42
C THR A 302 17.28 -0.91 0.15
N LEU A 303 16.27 -0.08 -0.12
CA LEU A 303 16.18 0.77 -1.30
C LEU A 303 16.98 2.07 -1.15
N LEU A 304 17.04 2.62 0.08
CA LEU A 304 17.82 3.82 0.39
C LEU A 304 19.33 3.56 0.29
N LYS A 305 19.78 2.37 0.72
CA LYS A 305 21.19 1.97 0.69
C LYS A 305 21.66 1.36 -0.63
N SER A 306 20.77 1.16 -1.61
CA SER A 306 21.17 0.63 -2.92
C SER A 306 21.40 1.77 -3.91
N SER A 307 22.21 1.51 -4.93
CA SER A 307 22.41 2.39 -6.09
C SER A 307 21.60 1.97 -7.32
N GLY A 308 20.73 0.96 -7.17
CA GLY A 308 19.90 0.43 -8.25
C GLY A 308 19.09 -0.79 -7.84
N VAL A 309 18.49 -1.43 -8.85
CA VAL A 309 17.68 -2.65 -8.69
C VAL A 309 18.57 -3.82 -8.25
N MET A 310 18.29 -4.39 -7.08
CA MET A 310 19.02 -5.57 -6.58
C MET A 310 18.38 -6.86 -7.09
N LYS A 311 18.91 -7.40 -8.20
CA LYS A 311 18.47 -8.68 -8.78
C LYS A 311 18.50 -9.84 -7.77
N THR A 312 19.41 -9.80 -6.79
CA THR A 312 19.52 -10.80 -5.69
C THR A 312 18.34 -10.83 -4.72
N LYS A 313 17.36 -9.90 -4.85
CA LYS A 313 16.11 -9.92 -4.08
C LYS A 313 14.99 -10.71 -4.75
N SER A 314 15.19 -11.16 -5.99
CA SER A 314 14.31 -12.11 -6.68
C SER A 314 14.72 -13.55 -6.36
N GLN A 315 13.74 -14.47 -6.38
CA GLN A 315 13.98 -15.90 -6.25
C GLN A 315 12.91 -16.65 -7.04
N SER A 316 13.30 -17.22 -8.18
CA SER A 316 12.39 -17.86 -9.14
C SER A 316 11.80 -19.18 -8.66
N ASP A 317 12.50 -19.91 -7.78
CA ASP A 317 12.05 -21.19 -7.21
C ASP A 317 12.17 -21.15 -5.68
N VAL A 318 11.08 -20.83 -5.00
CA VAL A 318 11.04 -20.74 -3.54
C VAL A 318 10.52 -22.04 -2.95
N ASP A 319 11.42 -22.85 -2.41
CA ASP A 319 11.05 -24.04 -1.63
C ASP A 319 10.69 -23.64 -0.18
N ILE A 320 9.39 -23.69 0.13
CA ILE A 320 8.86 -23.24 1.43
C ILE A 320 9.46 -24.04 2.59
N ALA A 321 9.70 -25.35 2.44
CA ALA A 321 10.25 -26.18 3.51
C ALA A 321 11.71 -25.81 3.82
N THR A 322 12.50 -25.53 2.79
CA THR A 322 13.89 -25.06 2.89
C THR A 322 13.94 -23.68 3.55
N GLU A 323 13.04 -22.76 3.18
CA GLU A 323 12.95 -21.46 3.84
C GLU A 323 12.50 -21.58 5.30
N ALA A 324 11.54 -22.46 5.61
CA ALA A 324 11.09 -22.71 6.98
C ALA A 324 12.22 -23.22 7.88
N ALA A 325 13.10 -24.09 7.37
CA ALA A 325 14.29 -24.53 8.11
C ALA A 325 15.24 -23.37 8.45
N LYS A 326 15.41 -22.40 7.55
CA LYS A 326 16.18 -21.17 7.81
C LYS A 326 15.50 -20.31 8.87
N TRP A 327 14.18 -20.15 8.78
CA TRP A 327 13.41 -19.37 9.76
C TRP A 327 13.49 -19.95 11.16
N LYS A 328 13.58 -21.28 11.34
CA LYS A 328 13.78 -21.90 12.66
C LYS A 328 15.07 -21.44 13.34
N SER A 329 16.12 -21.30 12.55
CA SER A 329 17.42 -20.81 13.04
C SER A 329 17.40 -19.30 13.30
N GLU A 330 16.63 -18.54 12.52
CA GLU A 330 16.61 -17.08 12.57
C GLU A 330 15.62 -16.52 13.60
N PHE A 331 14.41 -17.07 13.68
CA PHE A 331 13.27 -16.54 14.44
C PHE A 331 12.88 -17.40 15.65
N GLY A 332 13.50 -18.58 15.80
CA GLY A 332 13.06 -19.60 16.74
C GLY A 332 11.92 -20.45 16.19
N VAL A 333 11.66 -21.59 16.85
CA VAL A 333 10.76 -22.64 16.37
C VAL A 333 9.32 -22.14 16.23
N ASP A 334 8.75 -21.56 17.29
CA ASP A 334 7.33 -21.18 17.32
C ASP A 334 6.98 -20.16 16.22
N MET A 335 7.84 -19.14 16.03
CA MET A 335 7.63 -18.12 15.01
C MET A 335 7.88 -18.67 13.60
N ALA A 336 8.83 -19.57 13.42
CA ALA A 336 9.05 -20.22 12.14
C ALA A 336 7.87 -21.11 11.73
N ASP A 337 7.30 -21.86 12.67
CA ASP A 337 6.13 -22.70 12.42
C ASP A 337 4.88 -21.84 12.10
N LEU A 338 4.68 -20.72 12.82
CA LEU A 338 3.65 -19.73 12.49
C LEU A 338 3.87 -19.13 11.10
N MET A 339 5.10 -18.73 10.78
CA MET A 339 5.47 -18.14 9.48
C MET A 339 5.20 -19.13 8.34
N GLU A 340 5.62 -20.39 8.49
CA GLU A 340 5.37 -21.45 7.53
C GLU A 340 3.87 -21.66 7.31
N LYS A 341 3.09 -21.73 8.40
CA LYS A 341 1.63 -21.82 8.30
C LYS A 341 1.04 -20.66 7.51
N CYS A 342 1.36 -19.41 7.89
CA CYS A 342 0.85 -18.22 7.21
C CYS A 342 1.23 -18.18 5.72
N VAL A 343 2.48 -18.55 5.38
CA VAL A 343 2.93 -18.64 3.99
C VAL A 343 2.09 -19.66 3.22
N ARG A 344 1.94 -20.87 3.75
CA ARG A 344 1.15 -21.94 3.10
C ARG A 344 -0.32 -21.56 2.94
N ASP A 345 -0.92 -20.94 3.96
CA ASP A 345 -2.31 -20.46 3.91
C ASP A 345 -2.51 -19.36 2.86
N ALA A 346 -1.48 -18.54 2.59
CA ALA A 346 -1.53 -17.47 1.61
C ALA A 346 -1.17 -17.91 0.17
N MET A 347 -0.62 -19.11 -0.02
CA MET A 347 -0.22 -19.61 -1.35
C MET A 347 -1.38 -19.70 -2.34
N PRO A 348 -2.59 -20.22 -1.99
CA PRO A 348 -3.70 -20.27 -2.95
C PRO A 348 -4.10 -18.90 -3.49
N ASP A 349 -4.09 -17.86 -2.64
CA ASP A 349 -4.35 -16.49 -3.07
C ASP A 349 -3.22 -15.95 -3.95
N TYR A 350 -1.96 -16.23 -3.58
CA TYR A 350 -0.79 -15.83 -4.36
C TYR A 350 -0.79 -16.46 -5.74
N GLU A 351 -0.94 -17.78 -5.85
CA GLU A 351 -0.93 -18.52 -7.11
C GLU A 351 -2.05 -18.04 -8.04
N TYR A 352 -3.24 -17.76 -7.49
CA TYR A 352 -4.32 -17.17 -8.26
C TYR A 352 -3.94 -15.80 -8.83
N LEU A 353 -3.44 -14.88 -8.01
CA LEU A 353 -3.08 -13.54 -8.45
C LEU A 353 -1.87 -13.58 -9.41
N TYR A 354 -0.91 -14.45 -9.15
CA TYR A 354 0.27 -14.68 -9.99
C TYR A 354 -0.10 -15.19 -11.39
N ALA A 355 -1.11 -16.06 -11.49
CA ALA A 355 -1.62 -16.53 -12.77
C ALA A 355 -2.29 -15.41 -13.60
N LYS A 356 -2.55 -14.23 -13.01
CA LYS A 356 -3.18 -13.07 -13.67
C LYS A 356 -2.18 -12.00 -14.09
N ARG A 357 -0.87 -12.21 -13.92
CA ARG A 357 0.18 -11.25 -14.31
C ARG A 357 -0.01 -10.79 -15.75
N SER A 358 -0.03 -9.47 -15.94
CA SER A 358 -0.34 -8.86 -17.23
C SER A 358 0.79 -8.97 -18.25
N TYR A 359 2.03 -9.18 -17.80
CA TYR A 359 3.23 -9.06 -18.63
C TYR A 359 4.12 -10.30 -18.63
N ALA A 360 3.59 -11.46 -18.22
CA ALA A 360 4.38 -12.70 -18.10
C ALA A 360 5.03 -13.15 -19.43
N ASN A 361 4.46 -12.77 -20.57
CA ASN A 361 4.95 -13.14 -21.91
C ASN A 361 5.94 -12.14 -22.51
N LEU A 362 6.15 -10.97 -21.89
CA LEU A 362 7.18 -10.04 -22.33
C LEU A 362 8.51 -10.57 -21.78
N ALA A 363 9.35 -11.11 -22.66
CA ALA A 363 10.63 -11.67 -22.28
C ALA A 363 11.43 -10.63 -21.47
N GLY A 364 11.89 -11.03 -20.28
CA GLY A 364 12.94 -10.28 -19.59
C GLY A 364 14.18 -10.37 -20.44
N GLU A 365 14.41 -9.37 -21.30
CA GLU A 365 15.67 -9.30 -22.03
C GLU A 365 16.81 -9.31 -21.00
N ASN A 366 17.69 -10.30 -21.15
CA ASN A 366 18.98 -10.33 -20.47
C ASN A 366 19.76 -9.08 -20.87
N VAL A 367 19.61 -8.00 -20.09
CA VAL A 367 20.48 -6.83 -20.09
C VAL A 367 21.23 -6.74 -18.78
#